data_AF-A0A7J4RRK7-F1
#
_entry.id   AF-A0A7J4RRK7-F1
#
_cell.length_a   1.000
_cell.length_b   1.000
_cell.length_c   1.000
_cell.angle_alpha   90.00
_cell.angle_beta   90.00
_cell.angle_gamma   90.00
#
_symmetry.space_group_name_H-M   'P 1'
#
loop_
_entity.id
_entity.type
_entity.pdbx_description
1 polymer ?
#
loop_
_entity_poly.entity_id
_entity_poly.type
_entity_poly.pdbx_seq_one_letter_code
_entity_poly.pdbx_strand_id
1 'polypeptide(L)'
;ILLIVPVSNARNAQPTSSDAFIILPIDWILLAIGGVLFLAHIFYSLMLGWAAYAVFWIAFIRSIKMISEVFSIPPARIILPIHRSSWDSGKLSDDWQVYSEIWNRGKIASAPMGEGEMVLYGFSRANMDYISLSYICKFGFVQDCLFEGHKFSGDIMRVIGGLQFISPNTEWPIGLIVSDEEE
;
A
#
# COMPACT_ATOMS: atom_id res chain seq x y z
N ILE A 1 7.40 -13.49 -15.62
CA ILE A 1 8.20 -13.97 -14.47
C ILE A 1 9.21 -12.91 -14.03
N LEU A 2 10.09 -12.44 -14.91
CA LEU A 2 11.14 -11.46 -14.57
C LEU A 2 10.63 -10.16 -13.91
N LEU A 3 9.46 -9.65 -14.32
CA LEU A 3 8.83 -8.50 -13.64
C LEU A 3 8.01 -8.91 -12.41
N ILE A 4 7.26 -10.01 -12.53
CA ILE A 4 6.28 -10.44 -11.53
C ILE A 4 6.95 -10.78 -10.19
N VAL A 5 8.00 -11.60 -10.22
CA VAL A 5 8.65 -12.13 -9.01
C VAL A 5 9.25 -11.01 -8.14
N PRO A 6 10.12 -10.12 -8.66
CA PRO A 6 10.71 -9.07 -7.82
C PRO A 6 9.65 -8.11 -7.28
N VAL A 7 8.64 -7.75 -8.08
CA VAL A 7 7.58 -6.84 -7.65
C VAL A 7 6.69 -7.48 -6.58
N SER A 8 6.34 -8.75 -6.74
CA SER A 8 5.59 -9.49 -5.73
C SER A 8 6.39 -9.62 -4.43
N ASN A 9 7.69 -9.92 -4.52
CA ASN A 9 8.55 -10.01 -3.33
C ASN A 9 8.69 -8.65 -2.62
N ALA A 10 8.86 -7.57 -3.38
CA ALA A 10 8.95 -6.22 -2.83
C ALA A 10 7.66 -5.83 -2.08
N ARG A 11 6.49 -6.18 -2.62
CA ARG A 11 5.21 -5.94 -1.94
C ARG A 11 5.07 -6.79 -0.69
N ASN A 12 5.35 -8.08 -0.78
CA ASN A 12 5.23 -9.01 0.35
C ASN A 12 6.22 -8.69 1.48
N ALA A 13 7.33 -8.02 1.17
CA ALA A 13 8.27 -7.50 2.18
C ALA A 13 7.70 -6.30 2.95
N GLN A 14 6.69 -5.60 2.41
CA GLN A 14 5.99 -4.53 3.09
C GLN A 14 4.93 -5.12 4.02
N PRO A 15 5.00 -4.86 5.34
CA PRO A 15 3.93 -5.22 6.25
C PRO A 15 2.64 -4.51 5.83
N THR A 16 1.47 -5.12 6.08
CA THR A 16 0.14 -4.55 5.83
C THR A 16 -0.18 -4.22 4.36
N SER A 17 0.62 -4.72 3.42
CA SER A 17 0.30 -4.68 1.99
C SER A 17 -0.85 -5.64 1.66
N SER A 18 -1.41 -5.52 0.46
CA SER A 18 -2.47 -6.43 0.00
C SER A 18 -1.90 -7.73 -0.55
N ASP A 19 -2.53 -8.85 -0.21
CA ASP A 19 -2.13 -10.19 -0.65
C ASP A 19 -2.60 -10.54 -2.08
N ALA A 20 -3.48 -9.72 -2.68
CA ALA A 20 -4.06 -10.04 -3.98
C ALA A 20 -3.00 -9.97 -5.10
N PHE A 21 -2.79 -11.07 -5.82
CA PHE A 21 -1.75 -11.12 -6.86
C PHE A 21 -2.11 -10.31 -8.12
N ILE A 22 -3.40 -10.27 -8.47
CA ILE A 22 -3.90 -9.63 -9.71
C ILE A 22 -3.80 -8.10 -9.66
N ILE A 23 -3.69 -7.51 -8.47
CA ILE A 23 -3.53 -6.05 -8.33
C ILE A 23 -2.07 -5.60 -8.51
N LEU A 24 -1.10 -6.48 -8.80
CA LEU A 24 0.27 -6.05 -9.05
C LEU A 24 0.32 -5.04 -10.23
N PRO A 25 1.28 -4.09 -10.23
CA PRO A 25 1.40 -3.04 -11.26
C PRO A 25 1.94 -3.61 -12.58
N ILE A 26 1.15 -4.49 -13.19
CA ILE A 26 1.49 -5.28 -14.38
C ILE A 26 0.30 -5.20 -15.33
N ASP A 27 0.58 -5.05 -16.62
CA ASP A 27 -0.46 -4.97 -17.64
C ASP A 27 -1.00 -6.37 -17.98
N TRP A 28 -1.84 -6.91 -17.09
CA TRP A 28 -2.44 -8.23 -17.22
C TRP A 28 -3.28 -8.39 -18.49
N ILE A 29 -3.91 -7.30 -18.96
CA ILE A 29 -4.77 -7.32 -20.13
C ILE A 29 -3.93 -7.56 -21.39
N LEU A 30 -2.86 -6.77 -21.59
CA LEU A 30 -2.00 -6.98 -22.76
C LEU A 30 -1.22 -8.30 -22.67
N LEU A 31 -0.84 -8.75 -21.47
CA LEU A 31 -0.25 -10.08 -21.29
C LEU A 31 -1.22 -11.20 -21.72
N ALA A 32 -2.50 -11.10 -21.36
CA ALA A 32 -3.51 -12.07 -21.77
C ALA A 32 -3.72 -12.06 -23.28
N ILE A 33 -3.83 -10.88 -23.90
CA ILE A 33 -3.96 -10.72 -25.36
C ILE A 33 -2.74 -11.32 -26.08
N GLY A 34 -1.53 -10.99 -25.62
CA GLY A 34 -0.29 -11.56 -26.16
C GLY A 34 -0.27 -13.09 -26.04
N GLY A 35 -0.74 -13.63 -24.91
CA GLY A 35 -0.87 -15.08 -24.70
C GLY A 35 -1.82 -15.74 -25.69
N VAL A 36 -2.99 -15.15 -25.95
CA VAL A 36 -3.95 -15.67 -26.94
C VAL A 36 -3.37 -15.62 -28.36
N LEU A 37 -2.75 -14.50 -28.75
CA LEU A 37 -2.10 -14.37 -30.07
C LEU A 37 -0.95 -15.37 -30.23
N PHE A 38 -0.19 -15.60 -29.16
CA PHE A 38 0.85 -16.60 -29.15
C PHE A 38 0.24 -18.00 -29.32
N LEU A 39 -0.77 -18.42 -28.57
CA LEU A 39 -1.36 -19.75 -28.79
C LEU A 39 -1.92 -19.92 -30.21
N ALA A 40 -2.50 -18.85 -30.77
CA ALA A 40 -3.01 -18.84 -32.14
C ALA A 40 -1.91 -18.95 -33.22
N HIS A 41 -0.65 -18.55 -32.94
CA HIS A 41 0.42 -18.60 -33.95
C HIS A 41 0.72 -20.02 -34.43
N ILE A 42 0.54 -21.02 -33.57
CA ILE A 42 0.83 -22.44 -33.86
C ILE A 42 -0.15 -22.99 -34.91
N PHE A 43 -1.42 -22.58 -34.83
CA PHE A 43 -2.49 -23.15 -35.64
C PHE A 43 -2.81 -22.37 -36.91
N TYR A 44 -2.59 -21.04 -36.91
CA TYR A 44 -3.08 -20.17 -37.97
C TYR A 44 -1.98 -19.53 -38.82
N SER A 45 -0.99 -18.87 -38.20
CA SER A 45 0.04 -18.14 -38.96
C SER A 45 1.21 -17.68 -38.09
N LEU A 46 2.42 -17.72 -38.67
CA LEU A 46 3.63 -17.15 -38.09
C LEU A 46 3.50 -15.63 -37.80
N MET A 47 2.69 -14.90 -38.58
CA MET A 47 2.48 -13.46 -38.39
C MET A 47 1.86 -13.14 -37.02
N LEU A 48 1.04 -14.04 -36.47
CA LEU A 48 0.48 -13.88 -35.13
C LEU A 48 1.55 -13.97 -34.04
N GLY A 49 2.63 -14.72 -34.27
CA GLY A 49 3.77 -14.77 -33.36
C GLY A 49 4.47 -13.42 -33.25
N TRP A 50 4.66 -12.73 -34.38
CA TRP A 50 5.21 -11.36 -34.40
C TRP A 50 4.26 -10.34 -33.76
N ALA A 51 2.96 -10.47 -34.00
CA ALA A 51 1.95 -9.65 -33.33
C ALA A 51 1.99 -9.85 -31.82
N ALA A 52 2.02 -11.10 -31.35
CA ALA A 52 2.15 -11.44 -29.92
C ALA A 52 3.42 -10.83 -29.32
N TYR A 53 4.55 -10.93 -30.03
CA TYR A 53 5.82 -10.34 -29.61
C TYR A 53 5.72 -8.82 -29.42
N ALA A 54 5.12 -8.11 -30.37
CA ALA A 54 4.87 -6.67 -30.26
C ALA A 54 3.97 -6.34 -29.05
N VAL A 55 2.88 -7.10 -28.86
CA VAL A 55 1.99 -6.93 -27.70
C VAL A 55 2.72 -7.15 -26.38
N PHE A 56 3.55 -8.18 -26.26
CA PHE A 56 4.35 -8.43 -25.05
C PHE A 56 5.33 -7.30 -24.75
N TRP A 57 5.97 -6.72 -25.77
CA TRP A 57 6.83 -5.55 -25.59
C TRP A 57 6.07 -4.33 -25.06
N ILE A 58 4.89 -4.06 -25.60
CA ILE A 58 4.05 -2.96 -25.12
C ILE A 58 3.62 -3.21 -23.67
N ALA A 59 3.19 -4.44 -23.35
CA ALA A 59 2.84 -4.85 -21.99
C ALA A 59 4.02 -4.65 -21.02
N PHE A 60 5.23 -5.02 -21.44
CA PHE A 60 6.45 -4.88 -20.65
C PHE A 60 6.76 -3.41 -20.34
N ILE A 61 6.76 -2.54 -21.36
CA ILE A 61 7.05 -1.10 -21.18
C ILE A 61 5.99 -0.44 -20.29
N ARG A 62 4.70 -0.76 -20.49
CA ARG A 62 3.62 -0.24 -19.64
C ARG A 62 3.74 -0.71 -18.20
N SER A 63 4.08 -1.98 -17.99
CA SER A 63 4.31 -2.52 -16.64
C SER A 63 5.49 -1.81 -15.95
N ILE A 64 6.60 -1.54 -16.65
CA ILE A 64 7.72 -0.75 -16.08
C ILE A 64 7.26 0.63 -15.65
N LYS A 65 6.45 1.33 -16.46
CA LYS A 65 5.91 2.65 -16.10
C LYS A 65 5.06 2.57 -14.84
N MET A 66 4.14 1.61 -14.76
CA MET A 66 3.30 1.39 -13.58
C MET A 66 4.12 1.08 -12.33
N ILE A 67 5.14 0.23 -12.46
CA ILE A 67 6.08 -0.06 -11.37
C ILE A 67 6.81 1.22 -10.94
N SER A 68 7.37 1.97 -11.89
CA SER A 68 8.07 3.22 -11.61
C SER A 68 7.18 4.25 -10.89
N GLU A 69 5.91 4.34 -11.26
CA GLU A 69 4.94 5.20 -10.58
C GLU A 69 4.72 4.76 -9.13
N VAL A 70 4.56 3.46 -8.88
CA VAL A 70 4.39 2.94 -7.51
C VAL A 70 5.59 3.23 -6.63
N PHE A 71 6.79 2.98 -7.14
CA PHE A 71 8.06 3.16 -6.41
C PHE A 71 8.55 4.61 -6.38
N SER A 72 7.86 5.53 -7.05
CA SER A 72 8.18 6.97 -6.96
C SER A 72 7.91 7.54 -5.57
N ILE A 73 7.03 6.90 -4.80
CA ILE A 73 6.70 7.25 -3.42
C ILE A 73 7.30 6.19 -2.51
N PRO A 74 8.15 6.56 -1.55
CA PRO A 74 8.76 5.58 -0.65
C PRO A 74 7.69 4.93 0.24
N PRO A 75 7.90 3.68 0.67
CA PRO A 75 7.03 3.05 1.66
C PRO A 75 7.35 3.60 3.05
N ALA A 76 6.40 4.28 3.67
CA ALA A 76 6.48 4.63 5.07
C ALA A 76 5.14 4.49 5.77
N ARG A 77 5.18 4.44 7.10
CA ARG A 77 4.02 4.31 7.97
C ARG A 77 4.20 5.25 9.14
N ILE A 78 3.16 5.99 9.48
CA ILE A 78 3.15 6.78 10.71
C ILE A 78 2.74 5.83 11.82
N ILE A 79 3.49 5.80 12.90
CA ILE A 79 3.23 4.94 14.05
C ILE A 79 3.00 5.83 15.26
N LEU A 80 2.00 5.48 16.05
CA LEU A 80 1.72 6.15 17.32
C LEU A 80 1.49 5.10 18.43
N PRO A 81 2.19 5.19 19.57
CA PRO A 81 1.86 4.38 20.74
C PRO A 81 0.46 4.73 21.25
N ILE A 82 -0.30 3.74 21.71
CA ILE A 82 -1.67 3.92 22.19
C ILE A 82 -2.02 2.94 23.31
N HIS A 83 -2.84 3.37 24.27
CA HIS A 83 -3.48 2.44 25.21
C HIS A 83 -4.74 1.86 24.57
N ARG A 84 -4.99 0.55 24.73
CA ARG A 84 -6.17 -0.09 24.12
C ARG A 84 -7.49 0.58 24.49
N SER A 85 -7.59 1.08 25.72
CA SER A 85 -8.78 1.78 26.25
C SER A 85 -8.96 3.20 25.72
N SER A 86 -7.93 3.82 25.14
CA SER A 86 -8.04 5.15 24.53
C SER A 86 -8.48 5.11 23.07
N TRP A 87 -8.52 3.91 22.46
CA TRP A 87 -9.11 3.74 21.13
C TRP A 87 -10.63 3.93 21.21
N ASP A 88 -11.15 4.81 20.36
CA ASP A 88 -12.56 5.08 20.23
C ASP A 88 -12.90 5.25 18.75
N SER A 89 -13.56 4.23 18.18
CA SER A 89 -13.97 4.25 16.77
C SER A 89 -14.97 5.37 16.46
N GLY A 90 -15.71 5.88 17.45
CA GLY A 90 -16.67 6.97 17.26
C GLY A 90 -16.04 8.34 16.98
N LYS A 91 -14.71 8.45 17.13
CA LYS A 91 -13.96 9.67 16.78
C LYS A 91 -13.50 9.71 15.32
N LEU A 92 -13.67 8.63 14.58
CA LEU A 92 -13.40 8.62 13.14
C LEU A 92 -14.54 9.33 12.41
N SER A 93 -14.23 10.02 11.31
CA SER A 93 -15.27 10.58 10.45
C SER A 93 -16.06 9.47 9.74
N ASP A 94 -17.27 9.79 9.29
CA ASP A 94 -18.16 8.85 8.58
C ASP A 94 -17.54 8.26 7.30
N ASP A 95 -16.49 8.87 6.76
CA ASP A 95 -15.75 8.38 5.59
C ASP A 95 -14.93 7.10 5.89
N TRP A 96 -14.70 6.79 7.17
CA TRP A 96 -13.97 5.60 7.58
C TRP A 96 -14.91 4.40 7.73
N GLN A 97 -14.59 3.34 7.00
CA GLN A 97 -15.12 2.02 7.28
C GLN A 97 -14.39 1.40 8.47
N VAL A 98 -15.10 1.25 9.59
CA VAL A 98 -14.58 0.59 10.80
C VAL A 98 -14.77 -0.92 10.69
N TYR A 99 -13.69 -1.68 10.85
CA TYR A 99 -13.72 -3.16 10.91
C TYR A 99 -13.72 -3.68 12.34
N SER A 100 -13.23 -2.89 13.30
CA SER A 100 -13.21 -3.24 14.72
C SER A 100 -13.46 -2.01 15.59
N GLU A 101 -14.51 -2.06 16.39
CA GLU A 101 -14.85 -1.00 17.36
C GLU A 101 -13.86 -0.96 18.52
N ILE A 102 -13.30 -2.11 18.89
CA ILE A 102 -12.30 -2.27 19.94
C ILE A 102 -10.91 -2.31 19.30
N TRP A 103 -9.89 -1.78 19.99
CA TRP A 103 -8.52 -1.91 19.54
C TRP A 103 -8.16 -3.40 19.36
N ASN A 104 -7.68 -3.76 18.18
CA ASN A 104 -7.24 -5.12 17.86
C ASN A 104 -5.93 -5.10 17.07
N ARG A 105 -5.28 -6.26 16.96
CA ARG A 105 -4.16 -6.43 16.04
C ARG A 105 -4.71 -6.72 14.65
N GLY A 106 -4.22 -6.00 13.63
CA GLY A 106 -4.71 -6.13 12.25
C GLY A 106 -5.39 -4.85 11.76
N LYS A 107 -6.18 -4.96 10.69
CA LYS A 107 -6.87 -3.82 10.05
C LYS A 107 -8.01 -3.37 10.98
N ILE A 108 -7.95 -2.12 11.44
CA ILE A 108 -8.94 -1.53 12.36
C ILE A 108 -9.97 -0.73 11.59
N ALA A 109 -9.52 0.14 10.68
CA ALA A 109 -10.39 0.97 9.87
C ALA A 109 -9.71 1.31 8.53
N SER A 110 -10.49 1.58 7.49
CA SER A 110 -9.96 2.19 6.26
C SER A 110 -10.91 3.23 5.67
N ALA A 111 -10.34 4.19 4.96
CA ALA A 111 -11.08 5.20 4.23
C ALA A 111 -10.62 5.18 2.76
N PRO A 112 -11.55 5.06 1.79
CA PRO A 112 -11.19 5.14 0.38
C PRO A 112 -10.64 6.53 0.06
N MET A 113 -9.53 6.60 -0.66
CA MET A 113 -8.85 7.85 -0.97
C MET A 113 -8.21 7.80 -2.35
N GLY A 114 -8.72 8.62 -3.27
CA GLY A 114 -8.18 8.70 -4.63
C GLY A 114 -8.15 7.35 -5.35
N GLU A 115 -6.95 6.89 -5.69
CA GLU A 115 -6.70 5.60 -6.33
C GLU A 115 -6.25 4.53 -5.33
N GLY A 116 -6.60 4.65 -4.05
CA GLY A 116 -6.19 3.73 -2.99
C GLY A 116 -7.08 3.84 -1.76
N GLU A 117 -6.54 3.46 -0.62
CA GLU A 117 -7.19 3.62 0.69
C GLU A 117 -6.17 4.04 1.75
N MET A 118 -6.59 4.88 2.69
CA MET A 118 -5.87 5.03 3.95
C MET A 118 -6.32 3.96 4.91
N VAL A 119 -5.38 3.40 5.66
CA VAL A 119 -5.66 2.29 6.55
C VAL A 119 -5.03 2.50 7.91
N LEU A 120 -5.83 2.22 8.94
CA LEU A 120 -5.40 2.12 10.33
C LEU A 120 -5.19 0.65 10.68
N TYR A 121 -4.00 0.32 11.16
CA TYR A 121 -3.64 -1.00 11.65
C TYR A 121 -3.21 -0.95 13.10
N GLY A 122 -3.68 -1.90 13.91
CA GLY A 122 -3.15 -2.12 15.24
C GLY A 122 -2.04 -3.16 15.24
N PHE A 123 -0.99 -2.92 16.02
CA PHE A 123 0.06 -3.90 16.25
C PHE A 123 0.65 -3.72 17.65
N SER A 124 1.30 -4.77 18.17
CA SER A 124 2.00 -4.70 19.46
C SER A 124 3.47 -5.06 19.29
N ARG A 125 4.34 -4.40 20.04
CA ARG A 125 5.76 -4.74 20.15
C ARG A 125 6.27 -4.40 21.55
N ALA A 126 7.09 -5.27 22.14
CA ALA A 126 7.70 -5.06 23.46
C ALA A 126 6.67 -4.68 24.57
N ASN A 127 5.54 -5.40 24.62
CA ASN A 127 4.43 -5.18 25.56
C ASN A 127 3.75 -3.79 25.47
N MET A 128 4.03 -3.03 24.41
CA MET A 128 3.34 -1.79 24.06
C MET A 128 2.45 -2.02 22.84
N ASP A 129 1.35 -1.29 22.78
CA ASP A 129 0.40 -1.31 21.68
C ASP A 129 0.51 -0.02 20.86
N TYR A 130 0.32 -0.16 19.56
CA TYR A 130 0.49 0.92 18.59
C TYR A 130 -0.66 0.91 17.61
N ILE A 131 -0.89 2.08 17.02
CA ILE A 131 -1.67 2.24 15.81
C ILE A 131 -0.75 2.77 14.71
N SER A 132 -0.80 2.16 13.53
CA SER A 132 -0.14 2.69 12.33
C SER A 132 -1.16 3.23 11.36
N LEU A 133 -0.86 4.39 10.80
CA LEU A 133 -1.51 4.95 9.63
C LEU A 133 -0.63 4.74 8.40
N SER A 134 -1.24 4.32 7.30
CA SER A 134 -0.54 4.11 6.04
C SER A 134 -1.50 4.31 4.86
N TYR A 135 -0.96 4.68 3.70
CA TYR A 135 -1.72 4.72 2.45
C TYR A 135 -1.38 3.47 1.64
N ILE A 136 -2.40 2.75 1.21
CA ILE A 136 -2.27 1.59 0.32
C ILE A 136 -2.78 2.01 -1.04
N CYS A 137 -1.90 2.03 -2.04
CA CYS A 137 -2.30 2.38 -3.40
C CYS A 137 -3.11 1.24 -4.06
N LYS A 138 -3.75 1.50 -5.20
CA LYS A 138 -4.51 0.49 -6.00
C LYS A 138 -3.75 -0.81 -6.27
N PHE A 139 -2.42 -0.75 -6.26
CA PHE A 139 -1.58 -1.93 -6.53
C PHE A 139 -1.23 -2.74 -5.27
N GLY A 140 -1.73 -2.31 -4.12
CA GLY A 140 -1.55 -2.99 -2.83
C GLY A 140 -0.24 -2.67 -2.14
N PHE A 141 0.53 -1.68 -2.63
CA PHE A 141 1.77 -1.24 -2.00
C PHE A 141 1.49 -0.18 -0.95
N VAL A 142 2.24 -0.25 0.15
CA VAL A 142 2.24 0.78 1.18
C VAL A 142 3.10 1.95 0.71
N GLN A 143 2.56 3.15 0.86
CA GLN A 143 3.21 4.41 0.51
C GLN A 143 3.17 5.39 1.70
N ASP A 144 4.19 6.23 1.76
CA ASP A 144 4.29 7.30 2.74
C ASP A 144 3.19 8.34 2.55
N CYS A 145 2.42 8.58 3.62
CA CYS A 145 1.34 9.54 3.67
C CYS A 145 1.83 11.00 3.74
N LEU A 146 3.06 11.21 4.19
CA LEU A 146 3.64 12.56 4.38
C LEU A 146 4.59 12.95 3.24
N PHE A 147 4.75 12.11 2.23
CA PHE A 147 5.60 12.41 1.09
C PHE A 147 5.01 13.56 0.26
N GLU A 148 5.76 14.65 0.09
CA GLU A 148 5.29 15.86 -0.60
C GLU A 148 4.90 15.59 -2.06
N GLY A 149 5.59 14.65 -2.72
CA GLY A 149 5.30 14.24 -4.10
C GLY A 149 4.04 13.38 -4.25
N HIS A 150 3.31 13.11 -3.17
CA HIS A 150 2.08 12.32 -3.23
C HIS A 150 0.97 13.10 -3.94
N LYS A 151 0.40 12.52 -5.01
CA LYS A 151 -0.68 13.13 -5.82
C LYS A 151 -1.89 13.58 -4.98
N PHE A 152 -2.15 12.89 -3.87
CA PHE A 152 -3.27 13.14 -2.96
C PHE A 152 -2.84 13.78 -1.62
N SER A 153 -1.67 14.43 -1.56
CA SER A 153 -1.12 14.99 -0.31
C SER A 153 -2.10 15.92 0.43
N GLY A 154 -2.79 16.80 -0.29
CA GLY A 154 -3.77 17.71 0.30
C GLY A 154 -4.95 16.99 0.99
N ASP A 155 -5.53 15.99 0.33
CA ASP A 155 -6.61 15.20 0.91
C ASP A 155 -6.14 14.33 2.07
N ILE A 156 -4.94 13.74 1.97
CA ILE A 156 -4.32 12.96 3.05
C ILE A 156 -4.12 13.84 4.29
N MET A 157 -3.55 15.03 4.12
CA MET A 157 -3.34 15.95 5.23
C MET A 157 -4.65 16.40 5.87
N ARG A 158 -5.72 16.59 5.07
CA ARG A 158 -7.06 16.88 5.60
C ARG A 158 -7.57 15.73 6.48
N VAL A 159 -7.43 14.49 6.03
CA VAL A 159 -7.89 13.35 6.84
C VAL A 159 -7.03 13.16 8.08
N ILE A 160 -5.70 13.29 7.97
CA ILE A 160 -4.79 13.23 9.13
C ILE A 160 -5.16 14.30 10.15
N GLY A 161 -5.44 15.54 9.72
CA GLY A 161 -5.88 16.62 10.60
C GLY A 161 -7.23 16.35 11.29
N GLY A 162 -8.06 15.47 10.73
CA GLY A 162 -9.32 15.03 11.33
C GLY A 162 -9.19 13.93 12.37
N LEU A 163 -8.02 13.27 12.50
CA LEU A 163 -7.82 12.16 13.44
C LEU A 163 -7.62 12.69 14.88
N GLN A 164 -8.72 12.82 15.61
CA GLN A 164 -8.75 13.38 16.98
C GLN A 164 -8.59 12.33 18.09
N PHE A 165 -8.22 11.07 17.77
CA PHE A 165 -8.05 10.01 18.78
C PHE A 165 -6.69 10.03 19.48
N ILE A 166 -5.82 11.01 19.19
CA ILE A 166 -4.50 11.14 19.80
C ILE A 166 -4.68 11.62 21.25
N SER A 167 -4.35 10.75 22.21
CA SER A 167 -4.19 11.17 23.60
C SER A 167 -2.90 12.00 23.70
N PRO A 168 -2.95 13.25 24.18
CA PRO A 168 -1.78 14.11 24.27
C PRO A 168 -0.73 13.62 25.29
N ASN A 169 -1.08 12.65 26.14
CA ASN A 169 -0.21 12.17 27.23
C ASN A 169 0.51 10.86 26.90
N THR A 170 0.50 10.40 25.66
CA THR A 170 1.20 9.15 25.30
C THR A 170 2.62 9.45 24.83
N GLU A 171 3.57 9.25 25.74
CA GLU A 171 5.00 9.37 25.45
C GLU A 171 5.51 8.17 24.65
N TRP A 172 6.55 8.39 23.85
CA TRP A 172 7.25 7.30 23.19
C TRP A 172 7.99 6.43 24.23
N PRO A 173 8.00 5.09 24.06
CA PRO A 173 8.70 4.22 25.00
C PRO A 173 10.19 4.53 25.01
N ILE A 174 10.76 4.80 26.19
CA ILE A 174 12.17 5.19 26.36
C ILE A 174 13.13 4.18 25.70
N GLY A 175 12.82 2.88 25.77
CA GLY A 175 13.64 1.84 25.14
C GLY A 175 13.63 1.83 23.60
N LEU A 176 12.79 2.63 22.96
CA LEU A 176 12.79 2.86 21.50
C LEU A 176 13.34 4.24 21.13
N ILE A 177 13.58 5.11 22.11
CA ILE A 177 14.23 6.40 21.90
C ILE A 177 15.73 6.11 21.84
N VAL A 178 16.31 6.25 20.65
CA VAL A 178 17.76 6.26 20.50
C VAL A 178 18.23 7.62 21.00
N SER A 179 18.94 7.65 22.13
CA SER A 179 19.66 8.85 22.55
C SER A 179 20.78 9.09 21.53
N ASP A 180 20.84 10.29 20.94
CA ASP A 180 22.03 10.69 20.20
C ASP A 180 23.21 10.69 21.18
N GLU A 181 24.22 9.86 20.94
CA GLU A 181 25.46 9.82 21.73
C GLU A 181 26.40 11.01 21.43
N GLU A 182 25.91 12.07 20.79
CA GLU A 182 26.67 13.30 20.50
C GLU A 182 26.03 14.52 21.19
N GLU A 183 26.32 14.69 22.48
CA GLU A 183 26.36 16.00 23.16
C GLU A 183 27.74 16.23 23.81
#